data_AF-A0A449BAQ5-F1
#
_entry.id   AF-A0A449BAQ5-F1
#
_cell.length_a   1.000
_cell.length_b   1.000
_cell.length_c   1.000
_cell.angle_alpha   90.00
_cell.angle_beta   90.00
_cell.angle_gamma   90.00
#
_symmetry.space_group_name_H-M   'P 1'
#
loop_
_entity.id
_entity.type
_entity.pdbx_description
1 polymer ?
#
loop_
_entity_poly.entity_id
_entity_poly.type
_entity_poly.pdbx_seq_one_letter_code
_entity_poly.pdbx_strand_id
1 'polypeptide(L)'
;MKKLWKFSALAATAALPVVAVSCGNTVDTIAKLQQDELLKKAEVATLIEQNWLKGLIQELYKPTNTTMTQAELNEAFEVEPEKYSETLFNDAYKAFRFYAEKQLATNTYFFQELNNTLISKGNVNPTDASTLADKTQSLLTPSENVFRIYWKTPESNVRFEILKMLAVYKYFSVSDLETLNKMSKDTEKITWVVTASPKYSLTNYFLNKYALTKRMVQIWEKTTTDPGTPDDFFIQKTGNISGPVTFNEYFKDTDAYQKQLTPQSVNLLVSDSSAPDTKLVGYVGFRTNVSDYGLNWDYEQLKNVTADSQNKAFLTRGYYDPNRSTLIQISNDPDKGYTSYNPYVKDKTTNTTTVKIAYLNQIVPLAGVEQAPKTSEENAELGDVTVLSFANTIFKDQIDKLSYIYYQNDDALFKTAQEAFVRLGYKIHIKENVIGTLPEEVKTAPYVEIDKE
;
A
#
# COMPACT_ATOMS: atom_id res chain seq x y z
N MET A 1 65.46 -5.20 -7.66
CA MET A 1 65.74 -4.27 -6.54
C MET A 1 64.75 -4.55 -5.41
N LYS A 2 65.30 -4.58 -4.18
CA LYS A 2 64.74 -4.50 -2.81
C LYS A 2 63.21 -4.64 -2.52
N LYS A 3 62.99 -5.56 -1.56
CA LYS A 3 61.91 -5.79 -0.57
C LYS A 3 61.20 -4.57 0.05
N LEU A 4 59.94 -4.80 0.49
CA LEU A 4 59.36 -4.72 1.86
C LEU A 4 57.82 -4.65 1.72
N TRP A 5 57.00 -5.65 2.08
CA TRP A 5 56.60 -6.24 3.38
C TRP A 5 55.80 -5.31 4.32
N LYS A 6 54.66 -5.87 4.79
CA LYS A 6 53.81 -5.52 5.96
C LYS A 6 52.74 -4.44 5.74
N PHE A 7 51.54 -4.45 6.34
CA PHE A 7 50.65 -5.41 7.04
C PHE A 7 49.42 -4.55 7.46
N SER A 8 48.21 -5.13 7.49
CA SER A 8 47.05 -4.82 8.36
C SER A 8 46.71 -3.39 8.84
N ALA A 9 45.45 -3.01 8.66
CA ALA A 9 44.67 -2.27 9.66
C ALA A 9 43.19 -2.70 9.59
N LEU A 10 42.88 -3.84 10.24
CA LEU A 10 41.57 -4.06 10.85
C LEU A 10 41.48 -3.07 12.02
N ALA A 11 40.54 -2.12 11.96
CA ALA A 11 40.34 -1.15 13.03
C ALA A 11 39.06 -1.48 13.82
N ALA A 12 39.32 -1.97 15.03
CA ALA A 12 38.62 -1.70 16.28
C ALA A 12 37.11 -2.00 16.36
N THR A 13 36.80 -3.27 16.60
CA THR A 13 35.69 -3.63 17.51
C THR A 13 35.95 -3.02 18.88
N ALA A 14 35.02 -2.17 19.34
CA ALA A 14 35.00 -1.66 20.69
C ALA A 14 34.92 -2.84 21.69
N ALA A 15 36.00 -3.08 22.41
CA ALA A 15 36.03 -4.00 23.53
C ALA A 15 35.30 -3.36 24.71
N LEU A 16 34.18 -3.95 25.11
CA LEU A 16 33.55 -3.68 26.41
C LEU A 16 34.48 -4.20 27.52
N PRO A 17 34.57 -3.53 28.68
CA PRO A 17 35.33 -4.04 29.80
C PRO A 17 34.62 -5.29 30.36
N VAL A 18 35.17 -6.46 30.06
CA VAL A 18 34.81 -7.71 30.75
C VAL A 18 35.47 -7.65 32.12
N VAL A 19 34.70 -7.28 33.13
CA VAL A 19 35.06 -7.61 34.51
C VAL A 19 34.82 -9.11 34.67
N ALA A 20 35.90 -9.89 34.55
CA ALA A 20 35.89 -11.30 34.89
C ALA A 20 35.75 -11.44 36.41
N VAL A 21 34.52 -11.66 36.89
CA VAL A 21 34.28 -12.26 38.21
C VAL A 21 33.79 -13.69 37.97
N SER A 22 34.75 -14.61 38.00
CA SER A 22 34.49 -16.03 38.16
C SER A 22 34.05 -16.29 39.60
N CYS A 23 32.74 -16.36 39.82
CA CYS A 23 32.13 -17.11 40.91
C CYS A 23 30.82 -17.72 40.37
N GLY A 24 30.77 -19.05 40.29
CA GLY A 24 29.68 -19.82 39.71
C GLY A 24 28.39 -19.77 40.52
N ASN A 25 27.64 -18.69 40.35
CA ASN A 25 26.19 -18.67 40.51
C ASN A 25 25.62 -17.82 39.36
N THR A 26 24.80 -18.42 38.50
CA THR A 26 23.88 -17.69 37.62
C THR A 26 22.92 -16.92 38.52
N VAL A 27 23.26 -15.68 38.86
CA VAL A 27 22.35 -14.79 39.56
C VAL A 27 21.41 -14.22 38.51
N ASP A 28 20.18 -14.73 38.48
CA ASP A 28 19.10 -14.10 37.74
C ASP A 28 18.79 -12.77 38.41
N THR A 29 19.31 -11.68 37.83
CA THR A 29 18.96 -10.33 38.26
C THR A 29 17.47 -10.11 37.99
N ILE A 30 16.81 -9.24 38.76
CA ILE A 30 15.41 -8.87 38.50
C ILE A 30 15.23 -8.37 37.06
N ALA A 31 16.21 -7.62 36.54
CA ALA A 31 16.23 -7.18 35.15
C ALA A 31 16.29 -8.34 34.16
N LYS A 32 17.09 -9.39 34.45
CA LYS A 32 17.14 -10.60 33.64
C LYS A 32 15.84 -11.41 33.74
N LEU A 33 15.25 -11.54 34.92
CA LEU A 33 13.95 -12.22 35.09
C LEU A 33 12.82 -11.49 34.35
N GLN A 34 12.81 -10.16 34.39
CA GLN A 34 11.87 -9.33 33.63
C GLN A 34 12.11 -9.46 32.12
N GLN A 35 13.38 -9.50 31.69
CA GLN A 35 13.72 -9.75 30.30
C GLN A 35 13.29 -11.16 29.87
N ASP A 36 13.56 -12.19 30.66
CA ASP A 36 13.19 -13.59 30.40
C ASP A 36 11.67 -13.80 30.45
N GLU A 37 10.93 -13.02 31.24
CA GLU A 37 9.46 -13.05 31.29
C GLU A 37 8.83 -12.31 30.10
N LEU A 38 9.44 -11.21 29.66
CA LEU A 38 9.08 -10.53 28.41
C LEU A 38 9.39 -11.41 27.20
N LEU A 39 10.49 -12.16 27.23
CA LEU A 39 10.97 -13.03 26.15
C LEU A 39 10.23 -14.36 26.00
N LYS A 40 9.23 -14.68 26.85
CA LYS A 40 8.45 -15.94 26.79
C LYS A 40 7.04 -15.78 26.20
N LYS A 41 6.67 -14.59 25.74
CA LYS A 41 5.30 -14.26 25.32
C LYS A 41 5.19 -14.13 23.80
N ALA A 42 4.00 -14.36 23.26
CA ALA A 42 3.67 -14.08 21.85
C ALA A 42 4.01 -12.63 21.42
N GLU A 43 4.11 -11.72 22.39
CA GLU A 43 4.56 -10.32 22.26
C GLU A 43 5.99 -10.19 21.70
N VAL A 44 6.85 -11.21 21.86
CA VAL A 44 8.24 -11.21 21.40
C VAL A 44 8.32 -11.28 19.88
N ALA A 45 7.53 -12.16 19.25
CA ALA A 45 7.50 -12.28 17.80
C ALA A 45 7.08 -10.96 17.14
N THR A 46 6.07 -10.29 17.71
CA THR A 46 5.62 -8.96 17.29
C THR A 46 6.69 -7.90 17.52
N LEU A 47 7.36 -7.89 18.67
CA LEU A 47 8.44 -6.94 18.95
C LEU A 47 9.62 -7.10 17.99
N ILE A 48 9.98 -8.35 17.67
CA ILE A 48 11.07 -8.63 16.72
C ILE A 48 10.65 -8.23 15.31
N GLU A 49 9.39 -8.48 14.90
CA GLU A 49 8.88 -7.99 13.62
C GLU A 49 8.92 -6.46 13.56
N GLN A 50 8.50 -5.77 14.63
CA GLN A 50 8.56 -4.31 14.73
C GLN A 50 10.00 -3.80 14.60
N ASN A 51 10.95 -4.43 15.28
CA ASN A 51 12.36 -4.07 15.22
C ASN A 51 12.97 -4.34 13.83
N TRP A 52 12.65 -5.49 13.23
CA TRP A 52 13.07 -5.83 11.87
C TRP A 52 12.54 -4.80 10.88
N LEU A 53 11.25 -4.50 10.96
CA LEU A 53 10.58 -3.57 10.06
C LEU A 53 11.12 -2.15 10.23
N LYS A 54 11.36 -1.71 11.47
CA LYS A 54 12.04 -0.45 11.76
C LYS A 54 13.41 -0.41 11.09
N GLY A 55 14.24 -1.43 11.30
CA GLY A 55 15.58 -1.50 10.70
C GLY A 55 15.54 -1.50 9.17
N LEU A 56 14.60 -2.24 8.58
CA LEU A 56 14.35 -2.24 7.13
C LEU A 56 14.04 -0.83 6.62
N ILE A 57 13.04 -0.15 7.21
CA ILE A 57 12.63 1.18 6.74
C ILE A 57 13.73 2.22 6.96
N GLN A 58 14.46 2.14 8.07
CA GLN A 58 15.64 2.98 8.28
C GLN A 58 16.64 2.80 7.13
N GLU A 59 17.04 1.58 6.81
CA GLU A 59 18.03 1.37 5.74
C GLU A 59 17.50 1.81 4.36
N LEU A 60 16.22 1.58 4.05
CA LEU A 60 15.60 1.98 2.79
C LEU A 60 15.40 3.49 2.61
N TYR A 61 15.44 4.27 3.69
CA TYR A 61 15.28 5.73 3.69
C TYR A 61 16.52 6.48 4.20
N LYS A 62 17.61 5.75 4.43
CA LYS A 62 18.84 6.27 5.03
C LYS A 62 19.40 7.44 4.24
N PRO A 63 19.70 8.58 4.89
CA PRO A 63 20.35 9.70 4.23
C PRO A 63 21.74 9.30 3.73
N THR A 64 22.05 9.63 2.48
CA THR A 64 23.34 9.27 1.86
C THR A 64 24.52 10.07 2.40
N ASN A 65 24.31 11.24 3.00
CA ASN A 65 25.36 12.16 3.46
C ASN A 65 25.05 12.77 4.83
N THR A 66 24.83 11.94 5.85
CA THR A 66 24.60 12.41 7.23
C THR A 66 25.87 12.36 8.07
N THR A 67 26.06 13.37 8.92
CA THR A 67 27.11 13.38 9.96
C THR A 67 26.64 12.81 11.29
N MET A 68 25.37 12.38 11.36
CA MET A 68 24.78 11.83 12.57
C MET A 68 25.37 10.45 12.88
N THR A 69 25.64 10.22 14.16
CA THR A 69 25.94 8.91 14.72
C THR A 69 24.74 7.98 14.60
N GLN A 70 24.96 6.67 14.72
CA GLN A 70 23.86 5.69 14.68
C GLN A 70 22.82 5.92 15.80
N ALA A 71 23.24 6.40 16.97
CA ALA A 71 22.34 6.72 18.07
C ALA A 71 21.44 7.92 17.72
N GLU A 72 22.02 9.00 17.18
CA GLU A 72 21.28 10.18 16.72
C GLU A 72 20.32 9.82 15.58
N LEU A 73 20.73 8.94 14.65
CA LEU A 73 19.86 8.45 13.58
C LEU A 73 18.67 7.65 14.13
N ASN A 74 18.89 6.83 15.15
CA ASN A 74 17.82 6.07 15.79
C ASN A 74 16.83 6.99 16.52
N GLU A 75 17.34 7.97 17.25
CA GLU A 75 16.51 8.96 17.95
C GLU A 75 15.71 9.81 16.96
N ALA A 76 16.35 10.33 15.91
CA ALA A 76 15.67 11.11 14.89
C ALA A 76 14.59 10.30 14.17
N PHE A 77 14.83 9.04 13.85
CA PHE A 77 13.79 8.19 13.24
C PHE A 77 12.56 8.04 14.16
N GLU A 78 12.76 7.90 15.47
CA GLU A 78 11.67 7.65 16.41
C GLU A 78 10.91 8.91 16.81
N VAL A 79 11.61 10.03 17.01
CA VAL A 79 11.06 11.22 17.64
C VAL A 79 10.81 12.35 16.63
N GLU A 80 11.70 12.52 15.65
CA GLU A 80 11.69 13.63 14.68
C GLU A 80 12.00 13.11 13.26
N PRO A 81 11.13 12.24 12.69
CA PRO A 81 11.38 11.53 11.43
C PRO A 81 11.73 12.44 10.24
N GLU A 82 11.29 13.69 10.24
CA GLU A 82 11.67 14.72 9.27
C GLU A 82 13.15 15.09 9.32
N LYS A 83 13.79 15.05 10.50
CA LYS A 83 15.23 15.25 10.64
C LYS A 83 16.00 14.01 10.19
N TYR A 84 15.39 12.83 10.34
CA TYR A 84 15.94 11.59 9.79
C TYR A 84 15.94 11.64 8.27
N SER A 85 14.78 11.85 7.64
CA SER A 85 14.64 11.96 6.20
C SER A 85 13.31 12.66 5.87
N GLU A 86 13.38 13.79 5.16
CA GLU A 86 12.20 14.50 4.68
C GLU A 86 11.31 13.60 3.80
N THR A 87 11.93 12.78 2.96
CA THR A 87 11.21 11.81 2.12
C THR A 87 10.50 10.76 2.97
N LEU A 88 11.15 10.23 4.01
CA LEU A 88 10.51 9.30 4.95
C LEU A 88 9.27 9.93 5.58
N PHE A 89 9.41 11.15 6.11
CA PHE A 89 8.30 11.80 6.79
C PHE A 89 7.13 12.09 5.85
N ASN A 90 7.40 12.59 4.65
CA ASN A 90 6.37 12.88 3.65
C ASN A 90 5.62 11.61 3.21
N ASP A 91 6.35 10.52 2.93
CA ASP A 91 5.76 9.23 2.58
C ASP A 91 4.97 8.65 3.75
N ALA A 92 5.51 8.72 4.96
CA ALA A 92 4.88 8.23 6.18
C ALA A 92 3.59 8.98 6.51
N TYR A 93 3.60 10.31 6.39
CA TYR A 93 2.40 11.11 6.60
C TYR A 93 1.35 10.84 5.52
N LYS A 94 1.76 10.66 4.26
CA LYS A 94 0.85 10.25 3.19
C LYS A 94 0.21 8.90 3.47
N ALA A 95 1.00 7.90 3.87
CA ALA A 95 0.50 6.59 4.30
C ALA A 95 -0.45 6.72 5.51
N PHE A 96 -0.12 7.57 6.48
CA PHE A 96 -0.98 7.86 7.63
C PHE A 96 -2.34 8.39 7.23
N ARG A 97 -2.41 9.28 6.23
CA ARG A 97 -3.69 9.79 5.75
C ARG A 97 -4.58 8.70 5.17
N PHE A 98 -4.00 7.73 4.45
CA PHE A 98 -4.72 6.52 4.02
C PHE A 98 -5.18 5.70 5.20
N TYR A 99 -4.28 5.38 6.14
CA TYR A 99 -4.61 4.65 7.34
C TYR A 99 -5.79 5.31 8.09
N ALA A 100 -5.71 6.61 8.30
CA ALA A 100 -6.72 7.39 8.98
C ALA A 100 -8.08 7.38 8.28
N GLU A 101 -8.12 7.58 6.95
CA GLU A 101 -9.37 7.49 6.19
C GLU A 101 -10.00 6.08 6.28
N LYS A 102 -9.20 5.01 6.23
CA LYS A 102 -9.70 3.62 6.41
C LYS A 102 -10.26 3.39 7.81
N GLN A 103 -9.56 3.83 8.85
CA GLN A 103 -10.03 3.67 10.23
C GLN A 103 -11.33 4.45 10.47
N LEU A 104 -11.41 5.70 9.99
CA LEU A 104 -12.60 6.55 10.14
C LEU A 104 -13.80 6.04 9.33
N ALA A 105 -13.56 5.39 8.19
CA ALA A 105 -14.62 4.75 7.41
C ALA A 105 -15.25 3.54 8.15
N THR A 106 -14.49 2.90 9.04
CA THR A 106 -14.96 1.74 9.81
C THR A 106 -15.50 2.16 11.18
N ASN A 107 -14.83 3.09 11.85
CA ASN A 107 -15.21 3.66 13.14
C ASN A 107 -14.92 5.16 13.15
N THR A 108 -15.97 5.96 13.11
CA THR A 108 -15.91 7.44 13.05
C THR A 108 -15.28 8.08 14.29
N TYR A 109 -15.21 7.33 15.40
CA TYR A 109 -14.63 7.72 16.69
C TYR A 109 -13.24 7.14 16.96
N PHE A 110 -12.67 6.35 16.03
CA PHE A 110 -11.41 5.62 16.23
C PHE A 110 -10.29 6.43 16.88
N PHE A 111 -10.02 7.64 16.37
CA PHE A 111 -8.93 8.48 16.91
C PHE A 111 -9.27 9.12 18.26
N GLN A 112 -10.55 9.33 18.57
CA GLN A 112 -10.94 9.81 19.90
C GLN A 112 -10.73 8.71 20.95
N GLU A 113 -11.10 7.47 20.62
CA GLU A 113 -10.86 6.30 21.47
C GLU A 113 -9.37 6.05 21.68
N LEU A 114 -8.57 6.16 20.61
CA LEU A 114 -7.12 6.07 20.68
C LEU A 114 -6.53 7.14 21.61
N ASN A 115 -6.92 8.40 21.41
CA ASN A 115 -6.41 9.52 22.22
C ASN A 115 -6.76 9.38 23.69
N ASN A 116 -8.01 9.05 24.00
CA ASN A 116 -8.45 8.81 25.38
C ASN A 116 -7.65 7.68 26.03
N THR A 117 -7.35 6.62 25.27
CA THR A 117 -6.51 5.51 25.74
C THR A 117 -5.08 5.97 26.03
N LEU A 118 -4.45 6.72 25.12
CA LEU A 118 -3.08 7.20 25.29
C LEU A 118 -2.96 8.17 26.48
N ILE A 119 -3.91 9.09 26.63
CA ILE A 119 -3.93 10.08 27.71
C ILE A 119 -4.20 9.41 29.07
N SER A 120 -5.24 8.57 29.16
CA SER A 120 -5.63 7.93 30.43
C SER A 120 -4.57 6.97 30.97
N LYS A 121 -3.75 6.38 30.10
CA LYS A 121 -2.62 5.52 30.49
C LYS A 121 -1.32 6.28 30.76
N GLY A 122 -1.28 7.59 30.51
CA GLY A 122 -0.07 8.40 30.68
C GLY A 122 1.03 8.11 29.66
N ASN A 123 0.66 7.61 28.47
CA ASN A 123 1.61 7.26 27.40
C ASN A 123 2.16 8.50 26.67
N VAL A 124 1.61 9.68 26.93
CA VAL A 124 2.00 10.95 26.31
C VAL A 124 2.28 12.00 27.37
N ASN A 125 3.22 12.92 27.09
CA ASN A 125 3.50 14.04 27.99
C ASN A 125 2.33 15.06 28.00
N PRO A 126 2.27 15.99 28.99
CA PRO A 126 1.16 16.93 29.11
C PRO A 126 0.92 17.83 27.88
N THR A 127 1.99 18.24 27.19
CA THR A 127 1.89 19.08 25.98
C THR A 127 1.24 18.34 24.81
N ASP A 128 1.66 17.09 24.60
CA ASP A 128 1.08 16.22 23.59
C ASP A 128 -0.37 15.85 23.96
N ALA A 129 -0.65 15.59 25.24
CA ALA A 129 -2.00 15.30 25.73
C ALA A 129 -2.99 16.44 25.43
N SER A 130 -2.60 17.70 25.66
CA SER A 130 -3.42 18.86 25.29
C SER A 130 -3.67 18.91 23.78
N THR A 131 -2.64 18.66 22.97
CA THR A 131 -2.76 18.65 21.51
C THR A 131 -3.73 17.56 21.03
N LEU A 132 -3.69 16.37 21.62
CA LEU A 132 -4.62 15.27 21.30
C LEU A 132 -6.06 15.58 21.73
N ALA A 133 -6.25 16.18 22.90
CA ALA A 133 -7.56 16.55 23.44
C ALA A 133 -8.24 17.68 22.64
N ASP A 134 -7.48 18.71 22.24
CA ASP A 134 -8.04 19.91 21.60
C ASP A 134 -8.35 19.73 20.11
N LYS A 135 -7.68 18.78 19.43
CA LYS A 135 -7.64 18.74 17.94
C LYS A 135 -8.33 17.53 17.29
N THR A 136 -9.08 16.70 18.02
CA THR A 136 -9.75 15.53 17.43
C THR A 136 -11.27 15.63 17.44
N GLN A 137 -11.82 16.16 16.35
CA GLN A 137 -13.25 16.08 16.04
C GLN A 137 -13.56 14.73 15.37
N SER A 138 -14.74 14.18 15.62
CA SER A 138 -15.22 12.97 14.92
C SER A 138 -15.18 13.20 13.40
N LEU A 139 -14.89 12.16 12.61
CA LEU A 139 -14.86 12.17 11.14
C LEU A 139 -13.71 12.96 10.46
N LEU A 140 -12.84 13.64 11.20
CA LEU A 140 -11.71 14.36 10.60
C LEU A 140 -10.41 13.55 10.70
N THR A 141 -9.74 13.39 9.54
CA THR A 141 -8.37 12.88 9.48
C THR A 141 -7.47 13.73 10.38
N PRO A 142 -6.71 13.13 11.31
CA PRO A 142 -5.89 13.91 12.23
C PRO A 142 -4.84 14.75 11.51
N SER A 143 -4.54 15.92 12.07
CA SER A 143 -3.52 16.83 11.54
C SER A 143 -2.10 16.22 11.61
N GLU A 144 -1.17 16.79 10.85
CA GLU A 144 0.24 16.41 10.88
C GLU A 144 0.86 16.44 12.29
N ASN A 145 0.51 17.44 13.11
CA ASN A 145 1.01 17.51 14.49
C ASN A 145 0.52 16.34 15.35
N VAL A 146 -0.72 15.90 15.12
CA VAL A 146 -1.27 14.72 15.81
C VAL A 146 -0.57 13.45 15.31
N PHE A 147 -0.29 13.36 14.00
CA PHE A 147 0.51 12.27 13.44
C PHE A 147 1.91 12.19 14.06
N ARG A 148 2.61 13.32 14.26
CA ARG A 148 3.92 13.36 14.95
C ARG A 148 3.85 12.76 16.34
N ILE A 149 2.76 13.03 17.08
CA ILE A 149 2.53 12.45 18.41
C ILE A 149 2.36 10.93 18.30
N TYR A 150 1.51 10.45 17.38
CA TYR A 150 1.32 9.02 17.18
C TYR A 150 2.61 8.32 16.75
N TRP A 151 3.38 8.93 15.85
CA TRP A 151 4.64 8.37 15.36
C TRP A 151 5.65 8.11 16.48
N LYS A 152 5.83 9.10 17.38
CA LYS A 152 6.78 8.98 18.49
C LYS A 152 6.26 8.17 19.68
N THR A 153 4.97 7.83 19.71
CA THR A 153 4.31 7.08 20.80
C THR A 153 4.12 5.62 20.39
N PRO A 154 4.96 4.67 20.85
CA PRO A 154 4.87 3.26 20.45
C PRO A 154 3.51 2.63 20.73
N GLU A 155 2.89 2.97 21.86
CA GLU A 155 1.60 2.43 22.31
C GLU A 155 0.44 2.82 21.40
N SER A 156 0.62 3.79 20.51
CA SER A 156 -0.39 4.13 19.50
C SER A 156 -0.52 3.05 18.42
N ASN A 157 0.51 2.21 18.22
CA ASN A 157 0.69 1.29 17.09
C ASN A 157 0.62 1.91 15.69
N VAL A 158 0.36 3.22 15.56
CA VAL A 158 0.23 3.90 14.27
C VAL A 158 1.54 3.81 13.50
N ARG A 159 2.68 4.09 14.14
CA ARG A 159 4.00 3.96 13.49
C ARG A 159 4.18 2.59 12.87
N PHE A 160 3.88 1.52 13.61
CA PHE A 160 4.04 0.16 13.10
C PHE A 160 3.22 -0.10 11.83
N GLU A 161 1.94 0.29 11.83
CA GLU A 161 1.08 0.17 10.64
C GLU A 161 1.59 1.02 9.46
N ILE A 162 2.10 2.22 9.72
CA ILE A 162 2.68 3.06 8.67
C ILE A 162 3.95 2.43 8.10
N LEU A 163 4.82 1.85 8.94
CA LEU A 163 6.02 1.18 8.46
C LEU A 163 5.68 -0.02 7.55
N LYS A 164 4.59 -0.76 7.83
CA LYS A 164 4.13 -1.85 6.94
C LYS A 164 3.70 -1.30 5.57
N MET A 165 2.97 -0.20 5.57
CA MET A 165 2.56 0.50 4.35
C MET A 165 3.78 0.97 3.54
N LEU A 166 4.79 1.53 4.20
CA LEU A 166 6.03 1.96 3.57
C LEU A 166 6.84 0.80 3.01
N ALA A 167 6.88 -0.34 3.71
CA ALA A 167 7.55 -1.55 3.21
C ALA A 167 6.90 -2.04 1.91
N VAL A 168 5.56 -2.09 1.86
CA VAL A 168 4.82 -2.43 0.63
C VAL A 168 5.09 -1.44 -0.49
N TYR A 169 5.09 -0.14 -0.19
CA TYR A 169 5.43 0.89 -1.17
C TYR A 169 6.83 0.66 -1.74
N LYS A 170 7.85 0.51 -0.88
CA LYS A 170 9.23 0.25 -1.33
C LYS A 170 9.36 -1.04 -2.13
N TYR A 171 8.66 -2.11 -1.73
CA TYR A 171 8.60 -3.35 -2.50
C TYR A 171 8.08 -3.11 -3.93
N PHE A 172 7.02 -2.32 -4.08
CA PHE A 172 6.50 -1.93 -5.39
C PHE A 172 7.35 -0.92 -6.15
N SER A 173 8.21 -0.16 -5.47
CA SER A 173 9.12 0.81 -6.10
C SER A 173 10.36 0.18 -6.73
N VAL A 174 10.70 -1.07 -6.39
CA VAL A 174 11.89 -1.75 -6.95
C VAL A 174 11.75 -1.86 -8.46
N SER A 175 12.81 -1.46 -9.18
CA SER A 175 12.79 -1.33 -10.64
C SER A 175 14.04 -1.86 -11.34
N ASP A 176 15.06 -2.32 -10.58
CA ASP A 176 16.27 -2.90 -11.17
C ASP A 176 16.19 -4.43 -11.25
N LEU A 177 16.60 -4.99 -12.38
CA LEU A 177 16.45 -6.42 -12.68
C LEU A 177 17.19 -7.33 -11.68
N GLU A 178 18.33 -6.89 -11.16
CA GLU A 178 19.13 -7.68 -10.22
C GLU A 178 18.40 -7.83 -8.89
N THR A 179 17.95 -6.73 -8.28
CA THR A 179 17.18 -6.74 -7.04
C THR A 179 15.84 -7.44 -7.22
N LEU A 180 15.14 -7.20 -8.33
CA LEU A 180 13.89 -7.90 -8.66
C LEU A 180 14.10 -9.43 -8.70
N ASN A 181 15.20 -9.91 -9.30
CA ASN A 181 15.52 -11.33 -9.34
C ASN A 181 15.88 -11.90 -7.98
N LYS A 182 16.61 -11.16 -7.13
CA LYS A 182 16.90 -11.58 -5.74
C LYS A 182 15.64 -11.63 -4.88
N MET A 183 14.70 -10.70 -5.08
CA MET A 183 13.41 -10.67 -4.37
C MET A 183 12.44 -11.76 -4.83
N SER A 184 12.55 -12.19 -6.09
CA SER A 184 11.69 -13.21 -6.68
C SER A 184 12.02 -14.61 -6.15
N LYS A 185 11.03 -15.50 -6.19
CA LYS A 185 11.28 -16.92 -5.94
C LYS A 185 12.13 -17.49 -7.07
N ASP A 186 12.94 -18.52 -6.81
CA ASP A 186 13.79 -19.13 -7.85
C ASP A 186 12.98 -19.64 -9.06
N THR A 187 11.75 -20.09 -8.83
CA THR A 187 10.80 -20.52 -9.88
C THR A 187 10.21 -19.37 -10.69
N GLU A 188 10.44 -18.12 -10.30
CA GLU A 188 9.85 -16.90 -10.87
C GLU A 188 10.94 -15.91 -11.33
N LYS A 189 12.15 -16.37 -11.60
CA LYS A 189 13.22 -15.49 -12.11
C LYS A 189 12.75 -14.75 -13.36
N ILE A 190 12.99 -13.44 -13.34
CA ILE A 190 12.56 -12.50 -14.35
C ILE A 190 13.63 -12.47 -15.44
N THR A 191 13.27 -12.91 -16.63
CA THR A 191 14.08 -12.76 -17.84
C THR A 191 13.59 -11.56 -18.63
N TRP A 192 14.45 -10.54 -18.75
CA TRP A 192 14.09 -9.26 -19.37
C TRP A 192 14.81 -9.06 -20.71
N VAL A 193 14.43 -9.84 -21.72
CA VAL A 193 14.98 -9.78 -23.08
C VAL A 193 13.86 -9.93 -24.10
N VAL A 194 14.01 -9.36 -25.30
CA VAL A 194 12.96 -9.36 -26.35
C VAL A 194 12.47 -10.78 -26.66
N THR A 195 13.39 -11.74 -26.79
CA THR A 195 13.07 -13.15 -27.10
C THR A 195 12.24 -13.84 -26.01
N ALA A 196 12.29 -13.36 -24.75
CA ALA A 196 11.48 -13.87 -23.66
C ALA A 196 10.08 -13.24 -23.60
N SER A 197 9.78 -12.24 -24.45
CA SER A 197 8.50 -11.54 -24.51
C SER A 197 8.01 -11.05 -23.14
N PRO A 198 8.77 -10.15 -22.48
CA PRO A 198 8.41 -9.65 -21.16
C PRO A 198 7.02 -9.02 -21.13
N LYS A 199 6.29 -9.25 -20.04
CA LYS A 199 4.89 -8.79 -19.90
C LYS A 199 4.72 -7.47 -19.15
N TYR A 200 5.60 -7.13 -18.22
CA TYR A 200 5.41 -6.01 -17.29
C TYR A 200 6.67 -5.18 -17.18
N SER A 201 6.59 -3.86 -17.34
CA SER A 201 7.73 -2.96 -17.20
C SER A 201 8.59 -3.28 -15.98
N LEU A 202 9.92 -3.14 -16.11
CA LEU A 202 10.81 -3.21 -14.95
C LEU A 202 10.46 -2.13 -13.92
N THR A 203 10.08 -0.94 -14.39
CA THR A 203 9.62 0.14 -13.51
C THR A 203 8.34 -0.29 -12.81
N ASN A 204 8.42 -0.41 -11.49
CA ASN A 204 7.34 -0.92 -10.65
C ASN A 204 6.86 -2.33 -11.06
N TYR A 205 7.77 -3.22 -11.47
CA TYR A 205 7.45 -4.58 -11.95
C TYR A 205 6.44 -5.32 -11.07
N PHE A 206 6.70 -5.38 -9.76
CA PHE A 206 5.82 -6.07 -8.83
C PHE A 206 4.43 -5.44 -8.78
N LEU A 207 4.31 -4.10 -8.83
CA LEU A 207 3.00 -3.43 -8.86
C LEU A 207 2.23 -3.74 -10.15
N ASN A 208 2.90 -3.68 -11.31
CA ASN A 208 2.29 -4.00 -12.60
C ASN A 208 1.73 -5.44 -12.62
N LYS A 209 2.54 -6.41 -12.18
CA LYS A 209 2.14 -7.82 -12.04
C LYS A 209 1.01 -7.99 -11.03
N TYR A 210 1.10 -7.30 -9.88
CA TYR A 210 0.16 -7.41 -8.79
C TYR A 210 -1.22 -6.87 -9.16
N ALA A 211 -1.27 -5.71 -9.81
CA ALA A 211 -2.50 -5.06 -10.25
C ALA A 211 -3.31 -5.94 -11.21
N LEU A 212 -2.63 -6.59 -12.17
CA LEU A 212 -3.27 -7.51 -13.10
C LEU A 212 -3.87 -8.74 -12.39
N THR A 213 -3.16 -9.24 -11.37
CA THR A 213 -3.55 -10.44 -10.63
C THR A 213 -4.71 -10.17 -9.68
N LYS A 214 -4.68 -9.04 -8.96
CA LYS A 214 -5.70 -8.72 -7.94
C LYS A 214 -6.98 -8.12 -8.51
N ARG A 215 -6.93 -7.64 -9.75
CA ARG A 215 -8.10 -7.10 -10.47
C ARG A 215 -8.87 -6.10 -9.61
N MET A 216 -8.16 -5.07 -9.14
CA MET A 216 -8.75 -4.03 -8.30
C MET A 216 -9.50 -3.00 -9.12
N VAL A 217 -10.64 -2.55 -8.59
CA VAL A 217 -11.41 -1.43 -9.10
C VAL A 217 -11.72 -0.46 -7.98
N GLN A 218 -11.81 0.81 -8.32
CA GLN A 218 -12.43 1.85 -7.51
C GLN A 218 -13.90 1.98 -7.93
N ILE A 219 -14.82 2.03 -6.97
CA ILE A 219 -16.26 1.86 -7.20
C ILE A 219 -17.10 3.00 -6.60
N TRP A 220 -18.05 3.47 -7.40
CA TRP A 220 -19.26 4.15 -6.95
C TRP A 220 -20.44 3.28 -7.36
N GLU A 221 -21.30 2.88 -6.42
CA GLU A 221 -22.42 2.01 -6.73
C GLU A 221 -23.63 2.25 -5.82
N LYS A 222 -24.82 1.92 -6.34
CA LYS A 222 -26.02 1.75 -5.53
C LYS A 222 -26.31 0.26 -5.37
N THR A 223 -26.17 -0.28 -4.16
CA THR A 223 -26.59 -1.65 -3.83
C THR A 223 -28.06 -1.66 -3.43
N THR A 224 -28.89 -2.46 -4.11
CA THR A 224 -30.33 -2.58 -3.87
C THR A 224 -30.68 -3.46 -2.66
N THR A 225 -29.84 -3.51 -1.63
CA THR A 225 -30.02 -4.42 -0.48
C THR A 225 -30.87 -3.86 0.66
N ASP A 226 -31.52 -2.70 0.49
CA ASP A 226 -32.55 -2.26 1.42
C ASP A 226 -33.85 -3.07 1.21
N PRO A 227 -34.39 -3.77 2.23
CA PRO A 227 -35.69 -4.45 2.16
C PRO A 227 -36.89 -3.49 2.08
N GLY A 228 -36.65 -2.19 1.91
CA GLY A 228 -37.65 -1.14 1.83
C GLY A 228 -38.05 -0.87 0.38
N THR A 229 -39.25 -1.32 0.03
CA THR A 229 -40.07 -0.91 -1.11
C THR A 229 -39.43 -0.98 -2.51
N PRO A 230 -39.83 -1.97 -3.35
CA PRO A 230 -39.60 -1.96 -4.80
C PRO A 230 -40.00 -0.63 -5.47
N ASP A 231 -40.86 0.17 -4.85
CA ASP A 231 -41.48 1.40 -5.37
C ASP A 231 -40.59 2.65 -5.44
N ASP A 232 -39.48 2.74 -4.71
CA ASP A 232 -38.64 3.96 -4.71
C ASP A 232 -37.96 4.22 -6.07
N PHE A 233 -37.75 3.17 -6.87
CA PHE A 233 -37.25 3.30 -8.24
C PHE A 233 -38.36 3.48 -9.29
N PHE A 234 -39.58 3.03 -9.04
CA PHE A 234 -40.68 3.13 -10.02
C PHE A 234 -41.34 4.52 -10.04
N ILE A 235 -41.25 5.27 -8.94
CA ILE A 235 -41.84 6.62 -8.84
C ILE A 235 -40.89 7.69 -9.42
N GLN A 236 -39.57 7.45 -9.41
CA GLN A 236 -38.63 8.32 -10.08
C GLN A 236 -38.64 8.04 -11.59
N LYS A 237 -39.19 9.00 -12.35
CA LYS A 237 -39.15 9.06 -13.82
C LYS A 237 -37.72 9.32 -14.34
N THR A 238 -36.70 8.73 -13.73
CA THR A 238 -35.30 8.94 -14.10
C THR A 238 -34.96 8.07 -15.30
N GLY A 239 -34.68 8.75 -16.41
CA GLY A 239 -34.32 8.15 -17.69
C GLY A 239 -32.90 7.58 -17.69
N ASN A 240 -32.40 7.35 -18.91
CA ASN A 240 -31.04 6.86 -19.14
C ASN A 240 -30.00 7.69 -18.36
N ILE A 241 -28.94 7.04 -17.88
CA ILE A 241 -27.79 7.73 -17.30
C ILE A 241 -26.95 8.32 -18.44
N SER A 242 -26.71 9.62 -18.35
CA SER A 242 -26.08 10.47 -19.36
C SER A 242 -24.97 11.36 -18.78
N GLY A 243 -24.56 11.13 -17.52
CA GLY A 243 -23.49 11.87 -16.87
C GLY A 243 -23.64 11.91 -15.35
N PRO A 244 -22.82 12.72 -14.64
CA PRO A 244 -22.81 12.76 -13.17
C PRO A 244 -24.15 13.20 -12.58
N VAL A 245 -24.83 14.16 -13.23
CA VAL A 245 -26.13 14.66 -12.75
C VAL A 245 -27.15 13.53 -12.73
N THR A 246 -27.41 12.88 -13.86
CA THR A 246 -28.40 11.79 -13.96
C THR A 246 -27.98 10.55 -13.20
N PHE A 247 -26.69 10.31 -13.00
CA PHE A 247 -26.19 9.26 -12.10
C PHE A 247 -26.55 9.56 -10.64
N ASN A 248 -26.25 10.78 -10.15
CA ASN A 248 -26.45 11.18 -8.76
C ASN A 248 -27.94 11.26 -8.37
N GLU A 249 -28.85 11.50 -9.33
CA GLU A 249 -30.30 11.47 -9.08
C GLU A 249 -30.75 10.18 -8.40
N TYR A 250 -30.18 9.04 -8.80
CA TYR A 250 -30.54 7.73 -8.23
C TYR A 250 -30.14 7.55 -6.77
N PHE A 251 -29.35 8.46 -6.20
CA PHE A 251 -28.87 8.39 -4.83
C PHE A 251 -29.54 9.40 -3.91
N LYS A 252 -30.27 10.41 -4.42
CA LYS A 252 -30.73 11.59 -3.67
C LYS A 252 -31.36 11.32 -2.31
N ASP A 253 -32.13 10.25 -2.22
CA ASP A 253 -32.89 9.89 -1.01
C ASP A 253 -32.21 8.78 -0.19
N THR A 254 -30.90 8.59 -0.36
CA THR A 254 -30.12 7.54 0.32
C THR A 254 -28.93 8.13 1.09
N ASP A 255 -28.47 7.45 2.14
CA ASP A 255 -27.25 7.81 2.87
C ASP A 255 -26.01 7.84 1.96
N ALA A 256 -26.02 7.04 0.90
CA ALA A 256 -24.97 7.01 -0.11
C ALA A 256 -24.82 8.33 -0.88
N TYR A 257 -25.84 9.21 -0.88
CA TYR A 257 -25.73 10.56 -1.45
C TYR A 257 -24.66 11.41 -0.78
N GLN A 258 -24.43 11.21 0.52
CA GLN A 258 -23.41 11.95 1.27
C GLN A 258 -21.99 11.38 1.05
N LYS A 259 -21.87 10.22 0.39
CA LYS A 259 -20.59 9.55 0.11
C LYS A 259 -19.97 10.07 -1.19
N GLN A 260 -19.59 11.34 -1.20
CA GLN A 260 -18.79 11.92 -2.27
C GLN A 260 -17.33 12.04 -1.84
N LEU A 261 -16.39 11.72 -2.73
CA LEU A 261 -14.98 11.99 -2.48
C LEU A 261 -14.73 13.50 -2.49
N THR A 262 -14.14 14.02 -1.41
CA THR A 262 -13.69 15.40 -1.37
C THR A 262 -12.40 15.58 -2.18
N PRO A 263 -12.09 16.79 -2.67
CA PRO A 263 -10.82 17.05 -3.35
C PRO A 263 -9.58 16.73 -2.51
N GLN A 264 -9.74 16.70 -1.19
CA GLN A 264 -8.67 16.39 -0.25
C GLN A 264 -8.56 14.89 0.05
N SER A 265 -9.57 14.06 -0.26
CA SER A 265 -9.52 12.63 0.07
C SER A 265 -8.34 11.95 -0.62
N VAL A 266 -7.60 11.13 0.13
CA VAL A 266 -6.49 10.37 -0.44
C VAL A 266 -6.95 9.27 -1.39
N ASN A 267 -8.23 8.86 -1.29
CA ASN A 267 -8.86 7.92 -2.19
C ASN A 267 -9.15 8.51 -3.58
N LEU A 268 -9.07 9.83 -3.76
CA LEU A 268 -9.15 10.44 -5.09
C LEU A 268 -7.84 10.18 -5.87
N LEU A 269 -7.92 9.31 -6.88
CA LEU A 269 -6.78 8.88 -7.69
C LEU A 269 -6.50 9.79 -8.89
N VAL A 270 -7.48 10.60 -9.31
CA VAL A 270 -7.36 11.46 -10.49
C VAL A 270 -7.36 12.92 -10.04
N SER A 271 -6.37 13.70 -10.49
CA SER A 271 -6.20 15.12 -10.15
C SER A 271 -7.00 16.08 -11.03
N ASP A 272 -7.54 15.58 -12.15
CA ASP A 272 -8.38 16.37 -13.05
C ASP A 272 -9.73 16.68 -12.40
N SER A 273 -9.96 17.93 -12.02
CA SER A 273 -11.21 18.37 -11.40
C SER A 273 -12.42 18.28 -12.34
N SER A 274 -12.20 18.19 -13.65
CA SER A 274 -13.26 18.05 -14.65
C SER A 274 -13.82 16.61 -14.74
N ALA A 275 -13.04 15.63 -14.28
CA ALA A 275 -13.38 14.22 -14.19
C ALA A 275 -14.77 13.96 -13.58
N PRO A 276 -15.54 12.97 -14.09
CA PRO A 276 -16.76 12.52 -13.43
C PRO A 276 -16.54 12.15 -11.95
N ASP A 277 -15.45 11.44 -11.62
CA ASP A 277 -15.14 10.86 -10.31
C ASP A 277 -15.13 11.88 -9.15
N THR A 278 -14.88 13.16 -9.45
CA THR A 278 -14.90 14.24 -8.45
C THR A 278 -16.30 14.75 -8.14
N LYS A 279 -17.28 14.39 -8.98
CA LYS A 279 -18.69 14.85 -8.95
C LYS A 279 -19.68 13.74 -8.59
N LEU A 280 -19.25 12.48 -8.60
CA LEU A 280 -20.11 11.33 -8.33
C LEU A 280 -20.31 11.12 -6.82
N VAL A 281 -21.56 10.86 -6.44
CA VAL A 281 -21.93 10.38 -5.10
C VAL A 281 -21.98 8.84 -5.07
N GLY A 282 -22.17 8.24 -3.90
CA GLY A 282 -22.26 6.79 -3.77
C GLY A 282 -20.91 6.07 -3.82
N TYR A 283 -19.82 6.74 -3.43
CA TYR A 283 -18.51 6.12 -3.32
C TYR A 283 -18.52 4.96 -2.32
N VAL A 284 -18.02 3.80 -2.76
CA VAL A 284 -17.98 2.57 -1.95
C VAL A 284 -16.57 2.22 -1.51
N GLY A 285 -15.55 2.62 -2.26
CA GLY A 285 -14.16 2.27 -1.97
C GLY A 285 -13.53 1.46 -3.09
N PHE A 286 -12.58 0.62 -2.70
CA PHE A 286 -11.85 -0.28 -3.59
C PHE A 286 -12.31 -1.71 -3.35
N ARG A 287 -12.38 -2.51 -4.42
CA ARG A 287 -12.62 -3.95 -4.32
C ARG A 287 -11.71 -4.71 -5.26
N THR A 288 -11.26 -5.89 -4.85
CA THR A 288 -10.44 -6.82 -5.64
C THR A 288 -11.32 -7.93 -6.23
N ASN A 289 -10.86 -8.57 -7.29
CA ASN A 289 -11.52 -9.73 -7.93
C ASN A 289 -13.00 -9.52 -8.27
N VAL A 290 -13.35 -8.34 -8.80
CA VAL A 290 -14.76 -8.00 -9.00
C VAL A 290 -15.33 -8.69 -10.25
N SER A 291 -15.92 -9.87 -10.05
CA SER A 291 -16.57 -10.66 -11.10
C SER A 291 -17.96 -10.15 -11.48
N ASP A 292 -18.62 -9.42 -10.59
CA ASP A 292 -20.05 -9.08 -10.71
C ASP A 292 -20.35 -8.15 -11.89
N TYR A 293 -19.34 -7.49 -12.45
CA TYR A 293 -19.49 -6.63 -13.62
C TYR A 293 -19.17 -7.34 -14.94
N GLY A 294 -18.65 -8.58 -14.92
CA GLY A 294 -18.25 -9.30 -16.14
C GLY A 294 -17.10 -8.66 -16.90
N LEU A 295 -16.39 -7.73 -16.26
CA LEU A 295 -15.26 -7.01 -16.84
C LEU A 295 -14.03 -7.92 -16.79
N ASN A 296 -13.56 -8.34 -17.95
CA ASN A 296 -12.33 -9.12 -18.08
C ASN A 296 -11.21 -8.22 -18.56
N TRP A 297 -10.08 -8.27 -17.86
CA TRP A 297 -8.83 -7.67 -18.28
C TRP A 297 -7.68 -8.64 -17.97
N ASP A 298 -7.00 -9.06 -19.02
CA ASP A 298 -5.76 -9.83 -18.96
C ASP A 298 -4.66 -9.14 -19.79
N TYR A 299 -3.47 -9.74 -19.81
CA TYR A 299 -2.34 -9.18 -20.57
C TYR A 299 -2.63 -9.08 -22.07
N GLU A 300 -3.30 -10.08 -22.65
CA GLU A 300 -3.59 -10.13 -24.09
C GLU A 300 -4.56 -9.03 -24.52
N GLN A 301 -5.50 -8.67 -23.65
CA GLN A 301 -6.39 -7.53 -23.84
C GLN A 301 -5.65 -6.21 -23.65
N LEU A 302 -4.97 -6.03 -22.52
CA LEU A 302 -4.36 -4.75 -22.13
C LEU A 302 -3.15 -4.36 -22.96
N LYS A 303 -2.41 -5.31 -23.55
CA LYS A 303 -1.26 -5.00 -24.42
C LYS A 303 -1.64 -4.24 -25.70
N ASN A 304 -2.94 -4.21 -26.03
CA ASN A 304 -3.48 -3.51 -27.19
C ASN A 304 -4.20 -2.19 -26.80
N VAL A 305 -4.19 -1.84 -25.52
CA VAL A 305 -4.89 -0.66 -24.98
C VAL A 305 -3.85 0.39 -24.60
N THR A 306 -3.94 1.56 -25.23
CA THR A 306 -3.06 2.70 -24.95
C THR A 306 -3.86 3.84 -24.31
N ALA A 307 -3.17 4.76 -23.64
CA ALA A 307 -3.78 5.94 -23.00
C ALA A 307 -4.67 6.76 -23.96
N ASP A 308 -4.23 6.86 -25.22
CA ASP A 308 -4.89 7.63 -26.28
C ASP A 308 -5.80 6.79 -27.17
N SER A 309 -5.92 5.48 -26.91
CA SER A 309 -6.71 4.62 -27.76
C SER A 309 -8.18 5.03 -27.67
N GLN A 310 -8.66 5.71 -28.72
CA GLN A 310 -10.10 5.91 -28.98
C GLN A 310 -10.83 4.58 -29.27
N ASN A 311 -10.24 3.45 -28.88
CA ASN A 311 -10.78 2.14 -29.08
C ASN A 311 -11.93 1.96 -28.07
N LYS A 312 -13.12 2.43 -28.47
CA LYS A 312 -14.36 2.42 -27.69
C LYS A 312 -14.71 1.04 -27.10
N ALA A 313 -14.07 -0.03 -27.58
CA ALA A 313 -14.27 -1.40 -27.13
C ALA A 313 -13.66 -1.71 -25.75
N PHE A 314 -12.61 -1.00 -25.31
CA PHE A 314 -11.97 -1.28 -24.03
C PHE A 314 -11.68 0.01 -23.25
N LEU A 315 -12.61 0.37 -22.38
CA LEU A 315 -12.46 1.47 -21.43
C LEU A 315 -12.07 0.88 -20.08
N THR A 316 -11.05 1.45 -19.45
CA THR A 316 -10.67 1.09 -18.07
C THR A 316 -11.42 1.90 -17.03
N ARG A 317 -12.13 2.95 -17.45
CA ARG A 317 -12.84 3.86 -16.57
C ARG A 317 -14.13 4.36 -17.22
N GLY A 318 -15.24 4.32 -16.50
CA GLY A 318 -16.53 4.78 -17.01
C GLY A 318 -17.74 4.28 -16.23
N TYR A 319 -18.92 4.62 -16.77
CA TYR A 319 -20.18 4.12 -16.25
C TYR A 319 -20.41 2.69 -16.72
N TYR A 320 -20.88 1.83 -15.83
CA TYR A 320 -21.17 0.44 -16.16
C TYR A 320 -22.55 0.31 -16.80
N ASP A 321 -22.61 -0.13 -18.05
CA ASP A 321 -23.87 -0.52 -18.72
C ASP A 321 -24.16 -1.99 -18.41
N PRO A 322 -25.15 -2.28 -17.55
CA PRO A 322 -25.41 -3.65 -17.13
C PRO A 322 -26.07 -4.51 -18.23
N ASN A 323 -26.67 -3.89 -19.25
CA ASN A 323 -27.28 -4.61 -20.37
C ASN A 323 -26.24 -5.08 -21.39
N ARG A 324 -25.10 -4.38 -21.47
CA ARG A 324 -23.96 -4.76 -22.32
C ARG A 324 -22.82 -5.43 -21.55
N SER A 325 -22.80 -5.31 -20.22
CA SER A 325 -21.69 -5.72 -19.37
C SER A 325 -20.37 -5.05 -19.77
N THR A 326 -20.40 -3.76 -20.09
CA THR A 326 -19.20 -2.99 -20.48
C THR A 326 -19.15 -1.65 -19.75
N LEU A 327 -17.96 -1.06 -19.70
CA LEU A 327 -17.82 0.35 -19.34
C LEU A 327 -18.13 1.21 -20.56
N ILE A 328 -18.76 2.36 -20.33
CA ILE A 328 -18.99 3.39 -21.33
C ILE A 328 -18.51 4.75 -20.83
N GLN A 329 -17.88 5.50 -21.72
CA GLN A 329 -17.53 6.89 -21.46
C GLN A 329 -18.68 7.75 -21.98
N ILE A 330 -19.31 8.50 -21.08
CA ILE A 330 -20.35 9.42 -21.47
C ILE A 330 -19.70 10.75 -21.87
N SER A 331 -19.78 11.05 -23.16
CA SER A 331 -19.27 12.30 -23.72
C SER A 331 -20.39 13.34 -23.78
N ASN A 332 -20.06 14.58 -23.43
CA ASN A 332 -20.89 15.76 -23.69
C ASN A 332 -20.54 16.44 -25.03
N ASP A 333 -19.65 15.82 -25.82
CA ASP A 333 -19.28 16.30 -27.15
C ASP A 333 -20.52 16.22 -28.08
N PRO A 334 -21.07 17.38 -28.52
CA PRO A 334 -22.26 17.42 -29.37
C PRO A 334 -22.08 16.65 -30.68
N ASP A 335 -20.84 16.56 -31.19
CA ASP A 335 -20.51 15.93 -32.47
C ASP A 335 -20.39 14.40 -32.38
N LYS A 336 -20.23 13.85 -31.17
CA LYS A 336 -20.14 12.40 -30.92
C LYS A 336 -21.46 11.78 -30.45
N GLY A 337 -22.48 12.60 -30.24
CA GLY A 337 -23.78 12.22 -29.68
C GLY A 337 -23.71 11.92 -28.18
N TYR A 338 -24.79 12.19 -27.45
CA TYR A 338 -24.90 11.82 -26.05
C TYR A 338 -24.93 10.29 -25.93
N THR A 339 -23.87 9.71 -25.39
CA THR A 339 -23.86 8.28 -25.05
C THR A 339 -24.60 8.15 -23.73
N SER A 340 -25.77 7.49 -23.73
CA SER A 340 -26.55 7.21 -22.52
C SER A 340 -26.87 5.73 -22.42
N TYR A 341 -27.10 5.22 -21.22
CA TYR A 341 -27.44 3.82 -21.00
C TYR A 341 -28.63 3.64 -20.08
N ASN A 342 -29.28 2.49 -20.21
CA ASN A 342 -30.39 2.07 -19.38
C ASN A 342 -29.84 1.23 -18.19
N PRO A 343 -30.00 1.69 -16.93
CA PRO A 343 -29.53 0.95 -15.75
C PRO A 343 -30.47 -0.19 -15.30
N TYR A 344 -31.64 -0.32 -15.92
CA TYR A 344 -32.62 -1.38 -15.60
C TYR A 344 -32.21 -2.70 -16.25
N VAL A 345 -32.11 -3.75 -15.43
CA VAL A 345 -31.77 -5.12 -15.84
C VAL A 345 -32.93 -6.04 -15.51
N LYS A 346 -33.43 -6.76 -16.52
CA LYS A 346 -34.46 -7.77 -16.32
C LYS A 346 -33.82 -9.12 -16.01
N ASP A 347 -34.10 -9.67 -14.84
CA ASP A 347 -33.76 -11.05 -14.51
C ASP A 347 -34.60 -11.99 -15.39
N LYS A 348 -33.93 -12.82 -16.18
CA LYS A 348 -34.56 -13.76 -17.11
C LYS A 348 -35.30 -14.89 -16.38
N THR A 349 -34.95 -15.18 -15.13
CA THR A 349 -35.48 -16.28 -14.33
C THR A 349 -36.68 -15.82 -13.51
N THR A 350 -36.56 -14.69 -12.83
CA THR A 350 -37.61 -14.18 -11.92
C THR A 350 -38.56 -13.18 -12.59
N ASN A 351 -38.26 -12.75 -13.82
CA ASN A 351 -38.95 -11.64 -14.52
C ASN A 351 -38.93 -10.32 -13.74
N THR A 352 -38.14 -10.21 -12.67
CA THR A 352 -38.00 -8.98 -11.89
C THR A 352 -37.05 -8.01 -12.60
N THR A 353 -37.36 -6.73 -12.52
CA THR A 353 -36.46 -5.66 -12.99
C THR A 353 -35.68 -5.15 -11.79
N THR A 354 -34.36 -5.21 -11.89
CA THR A 354 -33.42 -4.64 -10.91
C THR A 354 -32.74 -3.42 -11.51
N VAL A 355 -32.29 -2.50 -10.67
CA VAL A 355 -31.52 -1.33 -11.09
C VAL A 355 -30.07 -1.55 -10.70
N LYS A 356 -29.17 -1.52 -11.68
CA LYS A 356 -27.73 -1.66 -11.46
C LYS A 356 -27.02 -0.42 -11.92
N ILE A 357 -26.52 0.35 -10.95
CA ILE A 357 -25.86 1.63 -11.17
C ILE A 357 -24.47 1.51 -10.59
N ALA A 358 -23.48 1.61 -11.46
CA ALA A 358 -22.09 1.65 -11.04
C ALA A 358 -21.26 2.57 -11.95
N TYR A 359 -20.29 3.23 -11.36
CA TYR A 359 -19.16 3.85 -12.04
C TYR A 359 -17.89 3.17 -11.53
N LEU A 360 -17.04 2.76 -12.46
CA LEU A 360 -15.88 1.94 -12.16
C LEU A 360 -14.64 2.57 -12.76
N ASN A 361 -13.56 2.50 -11.99
CA ASN A 361 -12.22 2.84 -12.44
C ASN A 361 -11.31 1.63 -12.17
N GLN A 362 -10.93 0.92 -13.23
CA GLN A 362 -10.05 -0.25 -13.18
C GLN A 362 -8.62 0.21 -12.93
N ILE A 363 -8.03 -0.32 -11.86
CA ILE A 363 -6.64 -0.02 -11.49
C ILE A 363 -5.73 -0.99 -12.23
N VAL A 364 -5.47 -0.70 -13.51
CA VAL A 364 -4.71 -1.59 -14.40
C VAL A 364 -3.58 -0.84 -15.10
N PRO A 365 -2.42 -1.49 -15.28
CA PRO A 365 -1.37 -0.96 -16.15
C PRO A 365 -1.79 -1.10 -17.62
N LEU A 366 -1.31 -0.19 -18.47
CA LEU A 366 -1.62 -0.16 -19.91
C LEU A 366 -0.37 -0.41 -20.75
N ALA A 367 -0.57 -0.70 -22.03
CA ALA A 367 0.53 -0.99 -22.94
C ALA A 367 1.50 0.20 -23.05
N GLY A 368 2.80 -0.12 -23.03
CA GLY A 368 3.91 0.78 -23.31
C GLY A 368 4.98 0.08 -24.12
N VAL A 369 5.79 0.86 -24.81
CA VAL A 369 6.97 0.37 -25.52
C VAL A 369 8.20 0.71 -24.69
N GLU A 370 9.01 -0.31 -24.38
CA GLU A 370 10.30 -0.16 -23.70
C GLU A 370 11.42 -0.81 -24.51
N GLN A 371 12.66 -0.40 -24.25
CA GLN A 371 13.85 -1.02 -24.84
C GLN A 371 14.32 -2.17 -23.95
N ALA A 372 14.55 -3.34 -24.53
CA ALA A 372 15.16 -4.49 -23.86
C ALA A 372 16.26 -5.11 -24.74
N PRO A 373 17.28 -5.76 -24.16
CA PRO A 373 18.26 -6.53 -24.95
C PRO A 373 17.55 -7.61 -25.78
N LYS A 374 17.98 -7.81 -27.03
CA LYS A 374 17.39 -8.85 -27.91
C LYS A 374 17.63 -10.26 -27.38
N THR A 375 18.81 -10.51 -26.82
CA THR A 375 19.25 -11.78 -26.24
C THR A 375 19.83 -11.56 -24.84
N SER A 376 20.13 -12.63 -24.11
CA SER A 376 20.79 -12.58 -22.81
C SER A 376 22.30 -12.39 -22.87
N GLU A 377 22.86 -12.14 -24.07
CA GLU A 377 24.29 -11.98 -24.27
C GLU A 377 24.76 -10.60 -23.83
N GLU A 378 26.00 -10.54 -23.32
CA GLU A 378 26.63 -9.29 -22.94
C GLU A 378 26.84 -8.41 -24.19
N ASN A 379 26.34 -7.17 -24.15
CA ASN A 379 26.30 -6.21 -25.27
C ASN A 379 25.30 -6.54 -26.40
N ALA A 380 24.27 -7.35 -26.13
CA ALA A 380 23.19 -7.55 -27.09
C ALA A 380 22.54 -6.21 -27.50
N GLU A 381 22.22 -6.07 -28.79
CA GLU A 381 21.47 -4.92 -29.30
C GLU A 381 20.13 -4.78 -28.57
N LEU A 382 19.69 -3.53 -28.39
CA LEU A 382 18.37 -3.25 -27.86
C LEU A 382 17.29 -3.42 -28.95
N GLY A 383 16.10 -3.80 -28.52
CA GLY A 383 14.91 -3.82 -29.34
C GLY A 383 13.66 -3.49 -28.53
N ASP A 384 12.60 -3.15 -29.25
CA ASP A 384 11.33 -2.75 -28.68
C ASP A 384 10.58 -3.96 -28.10
N VAL A 385 10.05 -3.81 -26.89
CA VAL A 385 9.11 -4.75 -26.27
C VAL A 385 7.84 -4.03 -25.82
N THR A 386 6.70 -4.67 -26.04
CA THR A 386 5.41 -4.18 -25.52
C THR A 386 5.15 -4.76 -24.13
N VAL A 387 5.09 -3.89 -23.14
CA VAL A 387 4.95 -4.25 -21.73
C VAL A 387 3.80 -3.48 -21.11
N LEU A 388 3.19 -4.02 -20.06
CA LEU A 388 2.22 -3.28 -19.26
C LEU A 388 2.94 -2.40 -18.23
N SER A 389 2.55 -1.13 -18.16
CA SER A 389 3.09 -0.15 -17.22
C SER A 389 2.01 0.82 -16.74
N PHE A 390 2.11 1.24 -15.47
CA PHE A 390 1.32 2.37 -14.95
C PHE A 390 1.77 3.73 -15.50
N ALA A 391 2.97 3.83 -16.09
CA ALA A 391 3.49 5.08 -16.66
C ALA A 391 2.57 5.67 -17.76
N ASN A 392 1.83 4.81 -18.47
CA ASN A 392 0.91 5.19 -19.54
C ASN A 392 -0.55 5.23 -19.07
N THR A 393 -0.78 5.50 -17.79
CA THR A 393 -2.13 5.54 -17.21
C THR A 393 -2.40 6.87 -16.53
N ILE A 394 -3.66 7.11 -16.19
CA ILE A 394 -4.06 8.24 -15.33
C ILE A 394 -3.48 8.15 -13.90
N PHE A 395 -2.87 7.02 -13.54
CA PHE A 395 -2.28 6.76 -12.23
C PHE A 395 -0.76 6.89 -12.20
N LYS A 396 -0.11 7.31 -13.29
CA LYS A 396 1.36 7.35 -13.42
C LYS A 396 2.06 8.07 -12.26
N ASP A 397 1.44 9.11 -11.70
CA ASP A 397 1.97 9.93 -10.61
C ASP A 397 1.40 9.53 -9.23
N GLN A 398 0.76 8.36 -9.14
CA GLN A 398 0.01 7.91 -7.96
C GLN A 398 0.47 6.53 -7.46
N ILE A 399 1.68 6.09 -7.83
CA ILE A 399 2.24 4.78 -7.47
C ILE A 399 2.25 4.54 -5.96
N ASP A 400 2.59 5.57 -5.19
CA ASP A 400 2.55 5.52 -3.73
C ASP A 400 1.12 5.32 -3.19
N LYS A 401 0.14 6.08 -3.69
CA LYS A 401 -1.28 5.90 -3.36
C LYS A 401 -1.75 4.49 -3.68
N LEU A 402 -1.44 3.99 -4.89
CA LEU A 402 -1.81 2.63 -5.30
C LEU A 402 -1.22 1.59 -4.34
N SER A 403 0.04 1.77 -3.93
CA SER A 403 0.70 0.86 -2.99
C SER A 403 -0.03 0.80 -1.65
N TYR A 404 -0.42 1.96 -1.11
CA TYR A 404 -1.16 2.06 0.15
C TYR A 404 -2.58 1.48 0.03
N ILE A 405 -3.27 1.74 -1.08
CA ILE A 405 -4.58 1.17 -1.36
C ILE A 405 -4.51 -0.35 -1.45
N TYR A 406 -3.52 -0.91 -2.17
CA TYR A 406 -3.33 -2.35 -2.25
C TYR A 406 -3.08 -2.98 -0.88
N TYR A 407 -2.22 -2.38 -0.05
CA TYR A 407 -2.01 -2.84 1.33
C TYR A 407 -3.32 -2.86 2.13
N GLN A 408 -4.09 -1.78 2.03
CA GLN A 408 -5.34 -1.65 2.77
C GLN A 408 -6.43 -2.64 2.35
N ASN A 409 -6.34 -3.21 1.16
CA ASN A 409 -7.34 -4.14 0.62
C ASN A 409 -6.79 -5.57 0.50
N ASP A 410 -5.59 -5.84 1.01
CA ASP A 410 -4.97 -7.15 1.01
C ASP A 410 -3.93 -7.31 2.13
N ASP A 411 -4.38 -7.88 3.26
CA ASP A 411 -3.55 -8.08 4.45
C ASP A 411 -2.34 -9.02 4.18
N ALA A 412 -2.38 -9.84 3.13
CA ALA A 412 -1.27 -10.73 2.78
C ALA A 412 -0.13 -10.03 2.01
N LEU A 413 -0.36 -8.80 1.52
CA LEU A 413 0.63 -8.09 0.71
C LEU A 413 1.88 -7.71 1.52
N PHE A 414 1.70 -7.29 2.78
CA PHE A 414 2.86 -6.99 3.64
C PHE A 414 3.74 -8.23 3.86
N LYS A 415 3.13 -9.40 4.09
CA LYS A 415 3.89 -10.66 4.20
C LYS A 415 4.66 -10.97 2.91
N THR A 416 4.06 -10.73 1.75
CA THR A 416 4.74 -10.90 0.46
C THR A 416 5.95 -9.98 0.33
N ALA A 417 5.81 -8.71 0.71
CA ALA A 417 6.90 -7.74 0.74
C ALA A 417 7.99 -8.17 1.75
N GLN A 418 7.61 -8.61 2.95
CA GLN A 418 8.51 -9.10 3.98
C GLN A 418 9.36 -10.26 3.47
N GLU A 419 8.75 -11.29 2.90
CA GLU A 419 9.49 -12.44 2.33
C GLU A 419 10.45 -12.00 1.21
N ALA A 420 10.09 -11.01 0.42
CA ALA A 420 10.94 -10.48 -0.64
C ALA A 420 12.16 -9.72 -0.09
N PHE A 421 11.99 -8.88 0.94
CA PHE A 421 13.11 -8.21 1.60
C PHE A 421 14.00 -9.18 2.38
N VAL A 422 13.43 -10.21 2.99
CA VAL A 422 14.21 -11.30 3.60
C VAL A 422 15.12 -11.98 2.57
N ARG A 423 14.62 -12.22 1.35
CA ARG A 423 15.44 -12.79 0.26
C ARG A 423 16.56 -11.85 -0.21
N LEU A 424 16.40 -10.53 -0.06
CA LEU A 424 17.47 -9.56 -0.27
C LEU A 424 18.54 -9.56 0.83
N GLY A 425 18.30 -10.26 1.94
CA GLY A 425 19.21 -10.34 3.08
C GLY A 425 18.87 -9.40 4.23
N TYR A 426 17.72 -8.71 4.20
CA TYR A 426 17.25 -7.95 5.36
C TYR A 426 16.75 -8.93 6.43
N LYS A 427 17.65 -9.34 7.32
CA LYS A 427 17.37 -10.28 8.42
C LYS A 427 17.96 -9.77 9.73
N ILE A 428 17.36 -10.20 10.84
CA ILE A 428 17.94 -10.08 12.17
C ILE A 428 18.81 -11.30 12.41
N HIS A 429 20.07 -11.06 12.73
CA HIS A 429 21.01 -12.09 13.13
C HIS A 429 20.99 -12.25 14.66
N ILE A 430 20.73 -13.47 15.13
CA ILE A 430 20.75 -13.83 16.54
C ILE A 430 21.79 -14.92 16.72
N LYS A 431 22.71 -14.74 17.67
CA LYS A 431 23.68 -15.79 18.00
C LYS A 431 22.99 -16.96 18.70
N GLU A 432 23.38 -18.19 18.37
CA GLU A 432 22.85 -19.42 18.98
C GLU A 432 23.04 -19.45 20.51
N ASN A 433 24.06 -18.76 21.04
CA ASN A 433 24.39 -18.70 22.46
C ASN A 433 23.71 -17.55 23.23
N VAL A 434 22.78 -16.80 22.63
CA VAL A 434 21.96 -15.81 23.36
C VAL A 434 21.09 -16.53 24.41
N ILE A 435 21.07 -16.01 25.63
CA ILE A 435 20.42 -16.61 26.81
C ILE A 435 18.95 -16.98 26.53
N GLY A 436 18.54 -18.19 26.94
CA GLY A 436 17.13 -18.58 27.08
C GLY A 436 16.54 -19.41 25.92
N THR A 437 15.22 -19.38 25.79
CA THR A 437 14.44 -20.06 24.71
C THR A 437 14.29 -19.18 23.48
N LEU A 438 14.85 -17.96 23.47
CA LEU A 438 14.65 -16.98 22.41
C LEU A 438 14.97 -17.53 21.00
N PRO A 439 16.16 -18.13 20.72
CA PRO A 439 16.42 -18.71 19.41
C PRO A 439 15.38 -19.74 18.98
N GLU A 440 14.89 -20.56 19.92
CA GLU A 440 13.88 -21.59 19.66
C GLU A 440 12.48 -21.01 19.40
N GLU A 441 12.15 -19.88 20.03
CA GLU A 441 10.87 -19.19 19.87
C GLU A 441 10.78 -18.40 18.56
N VAL A 442 11.93 -17.97 18.01
CA VAL A 442 11.94 -17.07 16.85
C VAL A 442 12.54 -17.68 15.59
N LYS A 443 13.10 -18.89 15.65
CA LYS A 443 13.66 -19.61 14.49
C LYS A 443 12.66 -19.84 13.35
N THR A 444 11.36 -19.77 13.63
CA THR A 444 10.30 -19.91 12.60
C THR A 444 9.98 -18.58 11.90
N ALA A 445 10.47 -17.45 12.42
CA ALA A 445 10.28 -16.16 11.79
C ALA A 445 11.18 -16.06 10.55
N PRO A 446 10.64 -15.77 9.35
CA PRO A 446 11.43 -15.78 8.12
C PRO A 446 12.54 -14.73 8.09
N TYR A 447 12.39 -13.66 8.88
CA TYR A 447 13.33 -12.55 8.99
C TYR A 447 14.38 -12.73 10.10
N VAL A 448 14.49 -13.91 10.71
CA VAL A 448 15.51 -14.23 11.71
C VAL A 448 16.48 -15.27 11.17
N GLU A 449 17.78 -15.04 11.34
CA GLU A 449 18.84 -15.99 11.07
C GLU A 449 19.59 -16.29 12.37
N ILE A 450 19.75 -17.58 12.67
CA ILE A 450 20.49 -18.04 13.85
C ILE A 450 21.92 -18.34 13.41
N ASP A 451 22.86 -17.51 13.87
CA ASP A 451 24.28 -17.67 13.57
C ASP A 451 24.90 -18.68 14.54
N LYS A 452 25.52 -19.73 13.98
CA LYS A 452 26.33 -20.70 14.73
C LYS A 452 27.75 -20.15 14.86
N GLU A 453 28.33 -20.22 16.06
CA GLU A 453 29.75 -19.88 16.29
C GLU A 453 30.70 -20.92 15.71
#